data_AF-S0FJV6-F1
#
_entry.id   AF-S0FJV6-F1
#
_cell.length_a   1.000
_cell.length_b   1.000
_cell.length_c   1.000
_cell.angle_alpha   90.00
_cell.angle_beta   90.00
_cell.angle_gamma   90.00
#
_symmetry.space_group_name_H-M   'P 1'
#
loop_
_entity.id
_entity.type
_entity.pdbx_description
1 polymer ?
#
loop_
_entity_poly.entity_id
_entity_poly.type
_entity_poly.pdbx_seq_one_letter_code
_entity_poly.pdbx_strand_id
1 'polypeptide(L)'
;MELTGCYSELKASLEALSKENINDLSYLYDRVMVKLQLFMYTYRIELDDHDKLKITLSSEIDNLDTSDSIARVSGVSSLTISGLALMFILIALMQIGISTIFIYLLFCGVVIYILCLLDIFSTSQQYDKRKKIIFKMCIEILDKEKEKLDMLI
;
A
#
# COMPACT_ATOMS: atom_id res chain seq x y z
N MET A 1 -4.31 5.83 -29.40
CA MET A 1 -3.47 5.10 -28.43
C MET A 1 -4.37 4.75 -27.26
N GLU A 2 -4.38 3.52 -26.76
CA GLU A 2 -5.30 3.16 -25.66
C GLU A 2 -4.82 3.77 -24.34
N LEU A 3 -5.58 4.75 -23.83
CA LEU A 3 -5.31 5.44 -22.56
C LEU A 3 -5.13 4.47 -21.38
N THR A 4 -5.80 3.32 -21.45
CA THR A 4 -5.76 2.23 -20.47
C THR A 4 -4.38 1.59 -20.36
N GLY A 5 -3.68 1.39 -21.49
CA GLY A 5 -2.31 0.89 -21.50
C GLY A 5 -1.29 1.92 -21.01
N CYS A 6 -1.55 3.20 -21.26
CA CYS A 6 -0.69 4.28 -20.79
C CYS A 6 -0.80 4.44 -19.26
N TYR A 7 -2.00 4.32 -18.71
CA TYR A 7 -2.22 4.33 -17.26
C TYR A 7 -1.52 3.16 -16.55
N SER A 8 -1.55 1.95 -17.13
CA SER A 8 -0.90 0.79 -16.50
C SER A 8 0.62 0.95 -16.42
N GLU A 9 1.25 1.57 -17.42
CA GLU A 9 2.68 1.89 -17.43
C GLU A 9 3.04 2.98 -16.40
N LEU A 10 2.21 4.03 -16.30
CA LEU A 10 2.38 5.05 -15.25
C LEU A 10 2.24 4.43 -13.86
N LYS A 11 1.20 3.61 -13.66
CA LYS A 11 0.95 2.90 -12.40
C LYS A 11 2.14 2.04 -11.99
N ALA A 12 2.68 1.24 -12.92
CA ALA A 12 3.86 0.41 -12.66
C ALA A 12 5.08 1.27 -12.26
N SER A 13 5.26 2.43 -12.91
CA SER A 13 6.34 3.35 -12.60
C SER A 13 6.22 4.00 -11.22
N LEU A 14 5.00 4.34 -10.80
CA LEU A 14 4.72 4.90 -9.46
C LEU A 14 4.83 3.84 -8.36
N GLU A 15 4.38 2.62 -8.62
CA GLU A 15 4.56 1.48 -7.71
C GLU A 15 6.04 1.14 -7.51
N ALA A 16 6.85 1.16 -8.57
CA ALA A 16 8.29 1.02 -8.45
C ALA A 16 8.91 2.10 -7.55
N LEU A 17 8.48 3.36 -7.70
CA LEU A 17 8.93 4.47 -6.86
C LEU A 17 8.55 4.28 -5.39
N SER A 18 7.39 3.68 -5.10
CA SER A 18 6.96 3.40 -3.71
C SER A 18 7.79 2.35 -2.99
N LYS A 19 8.47 1.48 -3.73
CA LYS A 19 9.40 0.46 -3.21
C LYS A 19 10.79 1.03 -2.91
N GLU A 20 11.12 2.17 -3.48
CA GLU A 20 12.42 2.80 -3.23
C GLU A 20 12.48 3.40 -1.82
N ASN A 21 13.64 3.29 -1.19
CA ASN A 21 13.84 3.83 0.15
C ASN A 21 14.15 5.33 0.10
N ILE A 22 13.13 6.13 -0.19
CA ILE A 22 13.20 7.59 -0.21
C ILE A 22 12.71 8.12 1.14
N ASN A 23 13.62 8.72 1.91
CA ASN A 23 13.32 9.30 3.22
C ASN A 23 12.97 10.79 3.15
N ASP A 24 13.32 11.46 2.04
CA ASP A 24 13.10 12.88 1.84
C ASP A 24 11.87 13.13 0.95
N LEU A 25 10.88 13.84 1.51
CA LEU A 25 9.64 14.18 0.83
C LEU A 25 9.88 15.12 -0.36
N SER A 26 10.85 16.03 -0.28
CA SER A 26 11.19 16.95 -1.36
C SER A 26 11.76 16.19 -2.55
N TYR A 27 12.71 15.28 -2.28
CA TYR A 27 13.30 14.44 -3.32
C TYR A 27 12.27 13.50 -3.97
N LEU A 28 11.32 12.98 -3.18
CA LEU A 28 10.20 12.19 -3.69
C LEU A 28 9.34 13.04 -4.65
N TYR A 29 8.97 14.25 -4.24
CA TYR A 29 8.18 15.17 -5.05
C TYR A 29 8.86 15.48 -6.39
N ASP A 30 10.15 15.82 -6.37
CA ASP A 30 10.92 16.13 -7.59
C ASP A 30 10.96 14.95 -8.56
N ARG A 31 11.13 13.72 -8.05
CA ARG A 31 11.13 12.52 -8.90
C ARG A 31 9.75 12.19 -9.46
N VAL A 32 8.70 12.35 -8.66
CA VAL A 32 7.32 12.18 -9.12
C VAL A 32 7.02 13.20 -10.21
N MET A 33 7.41 14.46 -10.01
CA MET A 33 7.26 15.53 -10.99
C MET A 33 7.94 15.21 -12.31
N VAL A 34 9.22 14.83 -12.28
CA VAL A 34 9.96 14.48 -13.50
C VAL A 34 9.30 13.30 -14.23
N LYS A 35 8.92 12.23 -13.52
CA LYS A 35 8.27 11.06 -14.14
C LYS A 35 6.92 11.40 -14.76
N LEU A 36 6.10 12.18 -14.05
CA LEU A 36 4.78 12.58 -14.52
C LEU A 36 4.86 13.55 -15.71
N GLN A 37 5.80 14.50 -15.68
CA GLN A 37 6.04 15.40 -16.81
C GLN A 37 6.53 14.62 -18.03
N LEU A 38 7.52 13.73 -17.87
CA LEU A 38 7.98 12.85 -18.95
C LEU A 38 6.83 12.01 -19.53
N PHE A 39 5.94 11.52 -18.68
CA PHE A 39 4.72 10.83 -19.11
C PHE A 39 3.83 11.75 -19.95
N MET A 40 3.42 12.91 -19.43
CA MET A 40 2.57 13.86 -20.18
C MET A 40 3.17 14.25 -21.53
N TYR A 41 4.48 14.50 -21.59
CA TYR A 41 5.17 14.82 -22.84
C TYR A 41 5.23 13.65 -23.83
N THR A 42 5.51 12.44 -23.34
CA THR A 42 5.64 11.25 -24.18
C THR A 42 4.31 10.90 -24.85
N TYR A 43 3.21 11.01 -24.10
CA TYR A 43 1.87 10.65 -24.60
C TYR A 43 1.08 11.82 -25.16
N ARG A 44 1.64 13.05 -25.15
CA ARG A 44 0.98 14.30 -25.62
C ARG A 44 -0.45 14.42 -25.10
N ILE A 45 -0.60 14.32 -23.80
CA ILE A 45 -1.91 14.27 -23.13
C ILE A 45 -2.66 15.59 -23.40
N GLU A 46 -3.81 15.50 -24.06
CA GLU A 46 -4.72 16.63 -24.30
C GLU A 46 -5.54 16.95 -23.02
N LEU A 47 -6.16 18.13 -22.97
CA LEU A 47 -6.93 18.61 -21.81
C LEU A 47 -8.03 17.62 -21.35
N ASP A 48 -8.75 17.01 -22.29
CA ASP A 48 -9.79 16.01 -21.97
C ASP A 48 -9.21 14.71 -21.39
N ASP A 49 -8.01 14.33 -21.82
CA ASP A 49 -7.32 13.13 -21.31
C ASP A 49 -6.71 13.37 -19.93
N HIS A 50 -6.39 14.63 -19.58
CA HIS A 50 -5.94 15.02 -18.24
C HIS A 50 -7.02 14.77 -17.20
N ASP A 51 -8.24 15.24 -17.44
CA ASP A 51 -9.33 15.08 -16.47
C ASP A 51 -9.66 13.58 -16.26
N LYS A 52 -9.60 12.79 -17.34
CA LYS A 52 -9.77 11.32 -17.26
C LYS A 52 -8.63 10.64 -16.49
N LEU A 53 -7.38 11.07 -16.67
CA LEU A 53 -6.24 10.57 -15.91
C LEU A 53 -6.36 10.94 -14.42
N LYS A 54 -6.76 12.19 -14.12
CA LYS A 54 -7.00 12.66 -12.75
C LYS A 54 -8.07 11.85 -12.04
N ILE A 55 -9.21 11.61 -12.69
CA ILE A 55 -10.30 10.79 -12.13
C ILE A 55 -9.80 9.37 -11.86
N THR A 56 -9.01 8.79 -12.78
CA THR A 56 -8.47 7.43 -12.62
C THR A 56 -7.49 7.33 -11.44
N LEU A 57 -6.57 8.30 -11.29
CA LEU A 57 -5.64 8.36 -10.15
C LEU A 57 -6.38 8.60 -8.83
N SER A 58 -7.41 9.44 -8.84
CA SER A 58 -8.24 9.72 -7.64
C SER A 58 -9.01 8.47 -7.20
N SER A 59 -9.62 7.76 -8.15
CA SER A 59 -10.30 6.49 -7.90
C SER A 59 -9.37 5.43 -7.31
N GLU A 60 -8.12 5.35 -7.76
CA GLU A 60 -7.12 4.45 -7.17
C GLU A 60 -6.78 4.81 -5.71
N ILE A 61 -6.70 6.11 -5.37
CA ILE A 61 -6.48 6.56 -3.99
C ILE A 61 -7.66 6.14 -3.09
N ASP A 62 -8.90 6.30 -3.55
CA ASP A 62 -10.09 5.93 -2.78
C ASP A 62 -10.17 4.40 -2.57
N ASN A 63 -9.76 3.62 -3.57
CA ASN A 63 -9.69 2.16 -3.46
C ASN A 63 -8.65 1.71 -2.42
N LEU A 64 -7.52 2.42 -2.30
CA LEU A 64 -6.50 2.16 -1.27
C LEU A 64 -7.03 2.44 0.15
N ASP A 65 -7.88 3.45 0.32
CA ASP A 65 -8.52 3.74 1.61
C ASP A 65 -9.54 2.68 2.03
N THR A 66 -10.20 2.06 1.06
CA THR A 66 -11.25 1.08 1.31
C THR A 66 -10.66 -0.27 1.75
N SER A 67 -9.50 -0.66 1.23
CA SER A 67 -8.81 -1.92 1.58
C SER A 67 -8.31 -1.99 3.02
N ASP A 68 -7.92 -0.85 3.61
CA ASP A 68 -7.33 -0.78 4.96
C ASP A 68 -8.37 -1.03 6.07
N SER A 69 -9.66 -0.73 5.80
CA SER A 69 -10.76 -0.93 6.75
C SER A 69 -11.16 -2.40 6.90
N ILE A 70 -11.10 -3.18 5.82
CA ILE A 70 -11.55 -4.59 5.78
C ILE A 70 -10.50 -5.50 6.43
N ALA A 71 -9.21 -5.22 6.23
CA ALA A 71 -8.10 -6.00 6.81
C ALA A 71 -8.01 -5.85 8.34
N ARG A 72 -8.29 -4.67 8.88
CA ARG A 72 -8.26 -4.42 10.34
C ARG A 72 -9.35 -5.16 11.11
N VAL A 73 -10.54 -5.32 10.52
CA VAL A 73 -11.71 -5.93 11.20
C VAL A 73 -11.64 -7.46 11.19
N SER A 74 -11.07 -8.06 10.13
CA SER A 74 -10.87 -9.52 10.06
C SER A 74 -9.63 -10.00 10.85
N GLY A 75 -8.58 -9.17 10.93
CA GLY A 75 -7.35 -9.53 11.64
C GLY A 75 -7.55 -9.67 13.16
N VAL A 76 -8.30 -8.75 13.78
CA VAL A 76 -8.54 -8.77 15.25
C VAL A 76 -9.42 -9.95 15.67
N SER A 77 -10.44 -10.26 14.89
CA SER A 77 -11.32 -11.41 15.12
C SER A 77 -10.59 -12.75 14.89
N SER A 78 -9.76 -12.85 13.85
CA SER A 78 -8.94 -14.05 13.60
C SER A 78 -7.85 -14.26 14.67
N LEU A 79 -7.18 -13.19 15.12
CA LEU A 79 -6.15 -13.26 16.16
C LEU A 79 -6.74 -13.68 17.52
N THR A 80 -7.96 -13.21 17.84
CA THR A 80 -8.63 -13.57 19.09
C THR A 80 -9.13 -15.02 19.09
N ILE A 81 -9.67 -15.49 17.96
CA ILE A 81 -10.13 -16.88 17.80
C ILE A 81 -8.93 -17.86 17.82
N SER A 82 -7.83 -17.53 17.12
CA SER A 82 -6.61 -18.34 17.11
C SER A 82 -5.90 -18.34 18.47
N GLY A 83 -5.88 -17.21 19.18
CA GLY A 83 -5.33 -17.11 20.53
C GLY A 83 -6.10 -17.97 21.56
N LEU A 84 -7.43 -17.98 21.48
CA LEU A 84 -8.26 -18.84 22.33
C LEU A 84 -8.03 -20.34 22.04
N ALA A 85 -7.96 -20.72 20.76
CA ALA A 85 -7.68 -22.10 20.36
C ALA A 85 -6.31 -22.59 20.89
N LEU A 86 -5.30 -21.73 20.85
CA LEU A 86 -3.98 -22.02 21.40
C LEU A 86 -3.97 -22.24 22.91
N MET A 87 -4.71 -21.43 23.66
CA MET A 87 -4.87 -21.61 25.10
C MET A 87 -5.54 -22.95 25.43
N PHE A 88 -6.57 -23.34 24.68
CA PHE A 88 -7.21 -24.65 24.84
C PHE A 88 -6.28 -25.81 24.53
N ILE A 89 -5.47 -25.72 23.48
CA ILE A 89 -4.48 -26.74 23.13
C ILE A 89 -3.41 -26.85 24.23
N LEU A 90 -2.90 -25.74 24.75
CA LEU A 90 -1.90 -25.74 25.84
C LEU A 90 -2.45 -26.36 27.13
N ILE A 91 -3.71 -26.03 27.49
CA ILE A 91 -4.38 -26.62 28.67
C ILE A 91 -4.59 -28.13 28.46
N ALA A 92 -5.03 -28.56 27.29
CA ALA A 92 -5.21 -29.97 26.97
C ALA A 92 -3.88 -30.75 27.02
N LEU A 93 -2.78 -30.18 26.50
CA LEU A 93 -1.45 -30.79 26.53
C LEU A 93 -0.92 -30.95 27.97
N MET A 94 -1.18 -29.98 28.86
CA MET A 94 -0.87 -30.12 30.30
C MET A 94 -1.69 -31.26 30.94
N GLN A 95 -2.96 -31.40 30.55
CA GLN A 95 -3.86 -32.41 31.10
C GLN A 95 -3.51 -33.84 30.65
N ILE A 96 -2.89 -33.99 29.48
CA ILE A 96 -2.39 -35.27 28.94
C ILE A 96 -1.03 -35.66 29.56
N GLY A 97 -0.40 -34.78 30.36
CA GLY A 97 0.86 -35.07 31.04
C GLY A 97 2.11 -34.92 30.16
N ILE A 98 2.01 -34.12 29.09
CA ILE A 98 3.13 -33.85 28.19
C ILE A 98 4.16 -32.98 28.90
N SER A 99 5.44 -33.28 28.68
CA SER A 99 6.55 -32.55 29.29
C SER A 99 6.45 -31.05 29.03
N THR A 100 6.63 -30.26 30.08
CA THR A 100 6.59 -28.79 30.06
C THR A 100 7.57 -28.19 29.07
N ILE A 101 8.67 -28.88 28.76
CA ILE A 101 9.67 -28.46 27.76
C ILE A 101 9.06 -28.41 26.35
N PHE A 102 8.25 -29.41 25.98
CA PHE A 102 7.58 -29.44 24.67
C PHE A 102 6.50 -28.37 24.56
N ILE A 103 5.78 -28.11 25.65
CA ILE A 103 4.79 -27.03 25.75
C ILE A 103 5.47 -25.67 25.54
N TYR A 104 6.64 -25.47 26.15
CA TYR A 104 7.41 -24.23 26.02
C TYR A 104 7.93 -24.02 24.60
N LEU A 105 8.42 -25.07 23.93
CA LEU A 105 8.85 -25.02 22.54
C LEU A 105 7.70 -24.66 21.58
N LEU A 106 6.53 -25.27 21.77
CA LEU A 106 5.32 -24.95 21.00
C LEU A 106 4.90 -23.49 21.20
N PHE A 107 4.86 -23.03 22.45
CA PHE A 107 4.53 -21.64 22.75
C PHE A 107 5.51 -20.66 22.10
N CYS A 108 6.81 -20.92 22.21
CA CYS A 108 7.84 -20.06 21.64
C CYS A 108 7.76 -20.00 20.10
N GLY A 109 7.56 -21.15 19.43
CA GLY A 109 7.39 -21.20 17.98
C GLY A 109 6.17 -20.42 17.48
N VAL A 110 5.06 -20.48 18.22
CA VAL A 110 3.85 -19.72 17.91
C VAL A 110 4.06 -18.22 18.08
N VAL A 111 4.73 -17.80 19.16
CA VAL A 111 5.04 -16.38 19.39
C VAL A 111 5.92 -15.82 18.26
N ILE A 112 6.94 -16.56 17.83
CA ILE A 112 7.80 -16.17 16.70
C ILE A 112 6.98 -16.05 15.41
N TYR A 113 6.09 -17.01 15.13
CA TYR A 113 5.21 -16.96 13.96
C TYR A 113 4.30 -15.73 13.96
N ILE A 114 3.71 -15.37 15.11
CA ILE A 114 2.88 -14.17 15.25
C ILE A 114 3.70 -12.90 15.03
N LEU A 115 4.92 -12.83 15.57
CA LEU A 115 5.81 -11.68 15.36
C LEU A 115 6.17 -11.51 13.88
N CYS A 116 6.47 -12.60 13.17
CA CYS A 116 6.70 -12.57 11.72
C CYS A 116 5.47 -12.07 10.95
N LEU A 117 4.27 -12.51 11.31
CA LEU A 117 3.04 -12.03 10.66
C LEU A 117 2.83 -10.54 10.90
N LEU A 118 3.00 -10.05 12.13
CA LEU A 118 2.86 -8.64 12.46
C LEU A 118 3.84 -7.76 11.66
N ASP A 119 5.08 -8.23 11.48
CA ASP A 119 6.09 -7.53 10.68
C ASP A 119 5.70 -7.41 9.21
N ILE A 120 5.20 -8.51 8.61
CA ILE A 120 4.68 -8.55 7.24
C ILE A 120 3.49 -7.59 7.09
N PHE A 121 2.53 -7.61 8.02
CA PHE A 121 1.38 -6.69 8.00
C PHE A 121 1.82 -5.23 8.13
N SER A 122 2.79 -4.93 9.00
CA SER A 122 3.31 -3.57 9.18
C SER A 122 3.98 -3.05 7.89
N THR A 123 4.74 -3.91 7.22
CA THR A 123 5.44 -3.60 5.98
C THR A 123 4.44 -3.35 4.84
N SER A 124 3.40 -4.19 4.73
CA SER A 124 2.32 -4.00 3.76
C SER A 124 1.60 -2.67 3.98
N GLN A 125 1.25 -2.36 5.23
CA GLN A 125 0.56 -1.11 5.54
C GLN A 125 1.44 0.13 5.27
N GLN A 126 2.75 0.03 5.52
CA GLN A 126 3.68 1.11 5.20
C GLN A 126 3.81 1.32 3.67
N TYR A 127 3.79 0.24 2.89
CA TYR A 127 3.80 0.29 1.45
C TYR A 127 2.56 0.99 0.88
N ASP A 128 1.36 0.62 1.36
CA ASP A 128 0.11 1.22 0.91
C ASP A 128 0.05 2.73 1.23
N LYS A 129 0.53 3.12 2.42
CA LYS A 129 0.68 4.54 2.79
C LYS A 129 1.62 5.30 1.86
N ARG A 130 2.78 4.72 1.51
CA ARG A 130 3.74 5.35 0.59
C ARG A 130 3.16 5.47 -0.82
N LYS A 131 2.49 4.42 -1.31
CA LYS A 131 1.78 4.43 -2.60
C LYS A 131 0.76 5.58 -2.64
N LYS A 132 -0.07 5.71 -1.60
CA LYS A 132 -1.06 6.79 -1.48
C LYS A 132 -0.43 8.19 -1.57
N ILE A 133 0.69 8.42 -0.87
CA ILE A 133 1.41 9.72 -0.91
C ILE A 133 1.86 10.05 -2.34
N ILE A 134 2.44 9.07 -3.04
CA ILE A 134 2.93 9.25 -4.41
C ILE A 134 1.78 9.59 -5.37
N PHE A 135 0.66 8.86 -5.32
CA PHE A 135 -0.50 9.14 -6.16
C PHE A 135 -1.10 10.52 -5.88
N LYS A 136 -1.17 10.93 -4.61
CA LYS A 136 -1.64 12.27 -4.23
C LYS A 136 -0.73 13.37 -4.79
N MET A 137 0.58 13.21 -4.69
CA MET A 137 1.54 14.14 -5.29
C MET A 137 1.37 14.25 -6.81
N CYS A 138 1.11 13.13 -7.51
CA CYS A 138 0.81 13.18 -8.95
C CYS A 138 -0.40 14.05 -9.27
N ILE A 139 -1.49 13.93 -8.50
CA ILE A 139 -2.69 14.76 -8.70
C ILE A 139 -2.38 16.24 -8.46
N GLU A 140 -1.64 16.55 -7.40
CA GLU A 140 -1.25 17.94 -7.10
C GLU A 140 -0.40 18.57 -8.22
N ILE A 141 0.50 17.78 -8.82
CA ILE A 141 1.32 18.24 -9.95
C ILE A 141 0.46 18.39 -11.22
N LEU A 142 -0.44 17.45 -11.48
CA LEU A 142 -1.39 17.53 -12.60
C LEU A 142 -2.23 18.81 -12.52
N ASP A 143 -2.73 19.17 -11.33
CA ASP A 143 -3.52 20.38 -11.13
C ASP A 143 -2.71 21.65 -11.37
N LYS A 144 -1.47 21.72 -10.86
CA LYS A 144 -0.56 22.85 -11.14
C LYS A 144 -0.20 23.00 -12.61
N GLU A 145 -0.05 21.89 -13.34
CA GLU A 145 0.27 21.93 -14.77
C GLU A 145 -0.95 22.33 -15.61
N LYS A 146 -2.17 21.95 -15.19
CA LYS A 146 -3.43 22.42 -15.81
C LYS A 146 -3.59 23.94 -15.68
N GLU A 147 -3.37 24.49 -14.48
CA GLU A 147 -3.45 25.95 -14.26
C GLU A 147 -2.49 26.74 -15.17
N LYS A 148 -1.29 26.20 -15.44
CA LYS A 148 -0.35 26.83 -16.39
C LYS A 148 -0.84 26.77 -17.82
N LEU A 149 -1.48 25.67 -18.20
CA LEU A 149 -1.99 25.46 -19.56
C LEU A 149 -3.22 26.35 -19.83
N ASP A 150 -4.12 26.49 -18.86
CA ASP A 150 -5.29 27.35 -18.93
C ASP A 150 -4.92 28.85 -18.95
N MET A 151 -3.78 29.25 -18.37
CA MET A 151 -3.27 30.64 -18.46
C MET A 151 -2.61 31.00 -19.81
N LEU A 152 -2.32 30.01 -20.65
CA LEU A 152 -1.69 30.19 -21.97
C LEU A 152 -2.70 30.31 -23.12
N ILE A 153 -3.98 30.04 -22.86
CA ILE A 153 -5.12 30.17 -23.79
C ILE A 153 -5.83 31.49 -23.53
#